data_AF-A0A536HLE0-F1
#
_entry.id   AF-A0A536HLE0-F1
#
_cell.length_a   1.000
_cell.length_b   1.000
_cell.length_c   1.000
_cell.angle_alpha   90.00
_cell.angle_beta   90.00
_cell.angle_gamma   90.00
#
_symmetry.space_group_name_H-M   'P 1'
#
loop_
_entity.id
_entity.type
_entity.pdbx_description
1 polymer ?
#
loop_
_entity_poly.entity_id
_entity_poly.type
_entity_poly.pdbx_seq_one_letter_code
_entity_poly.pdbx_strand_id
1 'polypeptide(L)'
;MRLGWGALLAVVVLSTACAATGRGGATASGTPAYVPWLPLARTGAFPQAPRPSPSPPIPIPPGTPACTSAQLDVVSYRGSGATGHTDMPLLFRNRSTTECFLEGYSDVTVLDARGNVLAAGKGSGLRGTFFDYESVVVPILMKTGTSLVVNGMPLPQGQALINVEWVDCSMPTAARVVVDLPDGGGTVAGAYPVRAGYSPVCDSGPGIAPQPSVGRGPFMPTGVQWPPSPVYITTSVTINAPDVIKRGSTLVYYVTVRNTSDIDYVLDPCPDYNEFLGKKDLVASYRLNCAPVGHIAPGVAVTFEMRMTLPDWIESGPSRLFWSLGDGRLEPANASVPIIIG
;
A
#
# COMPACT_ATOMS: atom_id res chain seq x y z
N MET A 1 9.59 76.56 -39.55
CA MET A 1 11.01 76.11 -39.56
C MET A 1 11.01 74.61 -39.29
N ARG A 2 11.52 73.69 -40.11
CA ARG A 2 12.01 73.57 -41.49
C ARG A 2 11.76 72.08 -41.81
N LEU A 3 10.97 71.70 -42.81
CA LEU A 3 11.34 71.48 -44.22
C LEU A 3 12.61 70.65 -44.46
N GLY A 4 12.48 69.57 -45.24
CA GLY A 4 13.56 68.90 -45.99
C GLY A 4 13.28 67.40 -46.13
N TRP A 5 12.64 66.92 -47.20
CA TRP A 5 13.25 66.51 -48.49
C TRP A 5 14.16 65.27 -48.31
N GLY A 6 13.94 64.12 -48.93
CA GLY A 6 13.47 63.86 -50.28
C GLY A 6 14.66 63.29 -51.08
N ALA A 7 14.62 62.01 -51.44
CA ALA A 7 15.45 61.45 -52.50
C ALA A 7 14.81 60.17 -53.06
N LEU A 8 14.16 60.36 -54.22
CA LEU A 8 13.95 59.32 -55.22
C LEU A 8 15.32 58.96 -55.83
N LEU A 9 15.57 57.67 -56.08
CA LEU A 9 16.28 57.26 -57.28
C LEU A 9 15.93 55.83 -57.66
N ALA A 10 15.50 55.70 -58.91
CA ALA A 10 15.01 54.52 -59.57
C ALA A 10 16.12 53.86 -60.42
N VAL A 11 16.10 52.53 -60.40
CA VAL A 11 16.37 51.57 -61.48
C VAL A 11 17.68 51.67 -62.27
N VAL A 12 18.51 50.62 -62.16
CA VAL A 12 19.08 49.93 -63.34
C VAL A 12 19.02 48.41 -63.14
N VAL A 13 18.47 47.74 -64.15
CA VAL A 13 18.33 46.29 -64.32
C VAL A 13 19.66 45.69 -64.76
N LEU A 14 20.07 44.57 -64.16
CA LEU A 14 20.96 43.60 -64.80
C LEU A 14 20.49 42.18 -64.47
N SER A 15 19.97 41.54 -65.51
CA SER A 15 19.64 40.13 -65.61
C SER A 15 20.90 39.31 -65.83
N THR A 16 21.02 38.17 -65.14
CA THR A 16 21.42 36.82 -65.65
C THR A 16 21.96 35.94 -64.53
N ALA A 17 21.30 34.81 -64.30
CA ALA A 17 21.84 33.45 -64.35
C ALA A 17 21.15 32.53 -63.34
N CYS A 18 20.54 31.47 -63.87
CA CYS A 18 20.01 30.35 -63.10
C CYS A 18 21.12 29.68 -62.29
N ALA A 19 20.90 29.52 -60.99
CA ALA A 19 21.48 28.43 -60.23
C ALA A 19 20.39 27.90 -59.29
N ALA A 20 19.78 26.79 -59.69
CA ALA A 20 18.91 26.01 -58.83
C ALA A 20 19.77 25.38 -57.73
N THR A 21 19.95 26.09 -56.62
CA THR A 21 20.38 25.47 -55.37
C THR A 21 19.17 24.75 -54.78
N GLY A 22 19.15 23.44 -54.99
CA GLY A 22 18.21 22.55 -54.32
C GLY A 22 18.25 22.83 -52.81
N ARG A 23 17.15 23.40 -52.30
CA ARG A 23 16.86 23.36 -50.87
C ARG A 23 16.68 21.89 -50.53
N GLY A 24 17.75 21.27 -50.05
CA GLY A 24 17.66 20.06 -49.26
C GLY A 24 16.72 20.35 -48.11
N GLY A 25 15.49 19.83 -48.23
CA GLY A 25 14.55 19.84 -47.13
C GLY A 25 15.21 19.09 -45.98
N ALA A 26 15.60 19.83 -44.94
CA ALA A 26 15.86 19.23 -43.66
C ALA A 26 14.55 18.55 -43.24
N THR A 27 14.49 17.24 -43.35
CA THR A 27 13.51 16.41 -42.65
C THR A 27 13.63 16.76 -41.19
N ALA A 28 12.62 17.47 -40.67
CA ALA A 28 12.41 17.58 -39.25
C ALA A 28 12.27 16.14 -38.71
N SER A 29 13.30 15.66 -38.01
CA SER A 29 13.20 14.45 -37.20
C SER A 29 12.16 14.73 -36.12
N GLY A 30 10.90 14.40 -36.40
CA GLY A 30 9.84 14.47 -35.42
C GLY A 30 10.24 13.61 -34.22
N THR A 31 10.10 14.17 -33.02
CA THR A 31 10.24 13.40 -31.78
C THR A 31 9.34 12.17 -31.89
N PRO A 32 9.85 10.95 -31.67
CA PRO A 32 9.03 9.75 -31.77
C PRO A 32 7.81 9.88 -30.85
N ALA A 33 6.64 9.43 -31.29
CA ALA A 33 5.40 9.45 -30.49
C ALA A 33 5.43 8.46 -29.31
N TYR A 34 6.59 7.84 -29.05
CA TYR A 34 6.82 6.83 -28.05
C TYR A 34 8.26 6.93 -27.51
N VAL A 35 8.48 6.35 -26.35
CA VAL A 35 9.79 6.24 -25.71
C VAL A 35 10.51 4.99 -26.24
N PRO A 36 11.71 5.11 -26.83
CA PRO A 36 12.39 3.96 -27.42
C PRO A 36 12.82 2.95 -26.37
N TRP A 37 12.78 1.68 -26.75
CA TRP A 37 13.22 0.57 -25.91
C TRP A 37 14.73 0.61 -25.69
N LEU A 38 15.16 0.32 -24.47
CA LEU A 38 16.55 0.06 -24.13
C LEU A 38 16.61 -1.21 -23.27
N PRO A 39 17.61 -2.10 -23.44
CA PRO A 39 17.81 -3.30 -22.63
C PRO A 39 18.39 -2.95 -21.25
N LEU A 40 17.71 -2.08 -20.50
CA LEU A 40 18.19 -1.63 -19.20
C LEU A 40 18.03 -2.76 -18.19
N ALA A 41 19.12 -3.09 -17.51
CA ALA A 41 19.10 -4.05 -16.42
C ALA A 41 18.10 -3.61 -15.33
N ARG A 42 17.41 -4.59 -14.76
CA ARG A 42 16.58 -4.40 -13.58
C ARG A 42 17.37 -3.78 -12.44
N THR A 43 16.68 -2.98 -11.64
CA THR A 43 17.22 -2.47 -10.38
C THR A 43 16.86 -3.35 -9.20
N GLY A 44 15.75 -4.09 -9.28
CA GLY A 44 15.13 -4.73 -8.12
C GLY A 44 14.52 -3.71 -7.14
N ALA A 45 14.46 -2.42 -7.50
CA ALA A 45 13.83 -1.40 -6.69
C ALA A 45 12.31 -1.46 -6.90
N PHE A 46 11.59 -1.72 -5.82
CA PHE A 46 10.13 -1.68 -5.77
C PHE A 46 9.71 -0.54 -4.84
N PRO A 47 9.62 0.70 -5.35
CA PRO A 47 9.16 1.82 -4.53
C PRO A 47 7.75 1.49 -4.01
N GLN A 48 7.49 1.83 -2.75
CA GLN A 48 6.23 1.53 -2.09
C GLN A 48 5.31 2.74 -2.16
N ALA A 49 4.00 2.50 -2.31
CA ALA A 49 2.99 3.55 -2.16
C ALA A 49 3.18 4.28 -0.83
N PRO A 50 3.14 5.63 -0.82
CA PRO A 50 3.19 6.37 0.42
C PRO A 50 1.98 6.01 1.27
N ARG A 51 2.21 5.76 2.55
CA ARG A 51 1.13 5.69 3.53
C ARG A 51 0.79 7.09 4.01
N PRO A 52 -0.49 7.46 4.12
CA PRO A 52 -0.88 8.70 4.77
C PRO A 52 -0.28 8.76 6.17
N SER A 53 0.21 9.94 6.55
CA SER A 53 0.58 10.19 7.94
C SER A 53 -0.64 9.91 8.81
N PRO A 54 -0.53 9.01 9.80
CA PRO A 54 -1.68 8.65 10.62
C PRO A 54 -2.18 9.84 11.40
N SER A 55 -3.49 10.04 11.39
CA SER A 55 -4.19 11.02 12.20
C SER A 55 -5.41 10.37 12.83
N PRO A 56 -5.96 10.95 13.91
CA PRO A 56 -7.22 10.49 14.48
C PRO A 56 -8.30 10.44 13.38
N PRO A 57 -8.92 9.28 13.12
CA PRO A 57 -9.91 9.14 12.05
C PRO A 57 -11.17 9.95 12.32
N ILE A 58 -11.42 10.28 13.59
CA ILE A 58 -12.44 11.25 14.00
C ILE A 58 -11.70 12.41 14.67
N PRO A 59 -11.88 13.66 14.20
CA PRO A 59 -11.29 14.82 14.84
C PRO A 59 -11.68 14.88 16.32
N ILE A 60 -10.69 15.08 17.19
CA ILE A 60 -10.90 15.23 18.63
C ILE A 60 -11.15 16.71 18.92
N PRO A 61 -12.32 17.09 19.46
CA PRO A 61 -12.59 18.47 19.84
C PRO A 61 -11.53 19.00 20.81
N PRO A 62 -11.06 20.26 20.66
CA PRO A 62 -10.12 20.86 21.60
C PRO A 62 -10.64 20.80 23.05
N GLY A 63 -9.78 20.40 23.98
CA GLY A 63 -10.14 20.26 25.40
C GLY A 63 -10.84 18.95 25.77
N THR A 64 -11.01 18.01 24.84
CA THR A 64 -11.49 16.66 25.16
C THR A 64 -10.53 15.99 26.15
N PRO A 65 -11.00 15.52 27.32
CA PRO A 65 -10.12 14.90 28.32
C PRO A 65 -9.77 13.45 27.95
N ALA A 66 -8.69 12.92 28.54
CA ALA A 66 -8.40 11.50 28.51
C ALA A 66 -9.49 10.70 29.23
N CYS A 67 -9.80 9.50 28.75
CA CYS A 67 -10.81 8.66 29.36
C CYS A 67 -10.36 8.12 30.72
N THR A 68 -11.29 8.07 31.66
CA THR A 68 -11.12 7.38 32.95
C THR A 68 -11.82 6.03 32.93
N SER A 69 -11.36 5.11 33.76
CA SER A 69 -11.94 3.77 33.94
C SER A 69 -13.43 3.78 34.25
N ALA A 70 -13.93 4.78 34.99
CA ALA A 70 -15.37 4.93 35.28
C ALA A 70 -16.22 5.20 34.03
N GLN A 71 -15.61 5.72 32.96
CA GLN A 71 -16.27 6.04 31.69
C GLN A 71 -16.23 4.88 30.69
N LEU A 72 -15.51 3.80 30.97
CA LEU A 72 -15.27 2.74 29.99
C LEU A 72 -15.92 1.41 30.40
N ASP A 73 -16.46 0.71 29.41
CA ASP A 73 -16.67 -0.74 29.46
C ASP A 73 -15.59 -1.41 28.59
N VAL A 74 -15.15 -2.60 28.98
CA VAL A 74 -14.27 -3.46 28.19
C VAL A 74 -14.85 -4.87 28.06
N VAL A 75 -14.80 -5.44 26.86
CA VAL A 75 -15.25 -6.81 26.58
C VAL A 75 -14.29 -7.53 25.64
N SER A 76 -14.22 -8.86 25.72
CA SER A 76 -13.59 -9.67 24.68
C SER A 76 -14.33 -9.51 23.35
N TYR A 77 -13.58 -9.31 22.28
CA TYR A 77 -14.09 -9.35 20.91
C TYR A 77 -13.72 -10.67 20.23
N ARG A 78 -14.21 -10.88 19.00
CA ARG A 78 -13.98 -12.10 18.23
C ARG A 78 -12.48 -12.27 17.99
N GLY A 79 -11.92 -13.36 18.53
CA GLY A 79 -10.54 -13.74 18.29
C GLY A 79 -10.30 -14.30 16.89
N SER A 80 -9.03 -14.31 16.48
CA SER A 80 -8.57 -14.85 15.21
C SER A 80 -7.21 -15.54 15.38
N GLY A 81 -6.69 -16.16 14.32
CA GLY A 81 -5.37 -16.78 14.35
C GLY A 81 -4.76 -16.82 12.97
N ALA A 82 -3.45 -16.59 12.90
CA ALA A 82 -2.69 -16.59 11.67
C ALA A 82 -1.25 -17.03 11.95
N THR A 83 -0.69 -17.89 11.09
CA THR A 83 0.74 -18.25 11.10
C THR A 83 1.31 -18.64 12.48
N GLY A 84 0.54 -19.33 13.31
CA GLY A 84 0.97 -19.76 14.65
C GLY A 84 0.74 -18.74 15.78
N HIS A 85 0.19 -17.56 15.45
CA HIS A 85 -0.21 -16.52 16.40
C HIS A 85 -1.71 -16.54 16.64
N THR A 86 -2.13 -16.12 17.84
CA THR A 86 -3.55 -16.01 18.22
C THR A 86 -3.86 -14.60 18.67
N ASP A 87 -4.93 -14.03 18.13
CA ASP A 87 -5.45 -12.71 18.50
C ASP A 87 -6.72 -12.86 19.33
N MET A 88 -6.78 -12.13 20.43
CA MET A 88 -7.88 -12.15 21.38
C MET A 88 -8.27 -10.72 21.77
N PRO A 89 -8.81 -9.92 20.83
CA PRO A 89 -8.91 -8.49 21.03
C PRO A 89 -9.84 -8.10 22.20
N LEU A 90 -9.58 -6.92 22.77
CA LEU A 90 -10.47 -6.25 23.71
C LEU A 90 -11.09 -5.04 23.03
N LEU A 91 -12.41 -4.93 23.13
CA LEU A 91 -13.19 -3.78 22.66
C LEU A 91 -13.53 -2.87 23.83
N PHE A 92 -13.27 -1.58 23.66
CA PHE A 92 -13.54 -0.53 24.62
C PHE A 92 -14.67 0.36 24.13
N ARG A 93 -15.55 0.71 25.05
CA ARG A 93 -16.68 1.61 24.78
C ARG A 93 -16.78 2.67 25.86
N ASN A 94 -17.06 3.91 25.45
CA ASN A 94 -17.46 4.96 26.37
C ASN A 94 -18.92 4.77 26.79
N ARG A 95 -19.12 4.44 28.07
CA ARG A 95 -20.44 4.29 28.72
C ARG A 95 -20.91 5.56 29.44
N SER A 96 -20.08 6.60 29.46
CA SER A 96 -20.43 7.89 30.06
C SER A 96 -21.22 8.77 29.10
N THR A 97 -21.64 9.93 29.59
CA THR A 97 -22.32 10.97 28.82
C THR A 97 -21.38 12.01 28.25
N THR A 98 -20.07 11.89 28.47
CA THR A 98 -19.06 12.87 28.04
C THR A 98 -18.05 12.19 27.15
N GLU A 99 -17.74 12.79 25.99
CA GLU A 99 -16.68 12.31 25.11
C GLU A 99 -15.32 12.40 25.82
N CYS A 100 -14.44 11.46 25.50
CA CYS A 100 -13.07 11.41 25.99
C CYS A 100 -12.18 10.78 24.92
N PHE A 101 -10.86 10.74 25.12
CA PHE A 101 -9.97 10.03 24.21
C PHE A 101 -9.12 8.97 24.91
N LEU A 102 -8.74 7.95 24.15
CA LEU A 102 -7.73 6.95 24.52
C LEU A 102 -6.53 7.05 23.59
N GLU A 103 -5.33 6.84 24.11
CA GLU A 103 -4.10 6.86 23.32
C GLU A 103 -3.06 5.91 23.96
N GLY A 104 -2.17 5.34 23.14
CA GLY A 104 -1.02 4.59 23.62
C GLY A 104 -1.32 3.13 23.97
N TYR A 105 -0.58 2.60 24.94
CA TYR A 105 -0.59 1.19 25.33
C TYR A 105 -1.11 1.05 26.75
N SER A 106 -2.14 0.22 26.94
CA SER A 106 -2.60 -0.18 28.28
C SER A 106 -1.81 -1.37 28.81
N ASP A 107 -1.80 -1.55 30.12
CA ASP A 107 -1.33 -2.79 30.73
C ASP A 107 -2.50 -3.77 30.87
N VAL A 108 -2.25 -5.05 30.60
CA VAL A 108 -3.29 -6.08 30.53
C VAL A 108 -2.92 -7.20 31.48
N THR A 109 -3.83 -7.53 32.41
CA THR A 109 -3.72 -8.66 33.33
C THR A 109 -4.89 -9.61 33.10
N VAL A 110 -4.57 -10.87 32.79
CA VAL A 110 -5.55 -11.94 32.56
C VAL A 110 -5.74 -12.74 33.84
N LEU A 111 -6.99 -12.94 34.25
CA LEU A 111 -7.35 -13.55 35.52
C LEU A 111 -8.24 -14.78 35.36
N ASP A 112 -8.07 -15.74 36.27
CA ASP A 112 -9.00 -16.86 36.43
C ASP A 112 -10.31 -16.43 37.15
N ALA A 113 -11.24 -17.37 37.33
CA ALA A 113 -12.51 -17.11 38.01
C ALA A 113 -12.38 -16.76 39.50
N ARG A 114 -11.25 -17.08 40.12
CA ARG A 114 -10.94 -16.79 41.54
C ARG A 114 -10.19 -15.47 41.69
N GLY A 115 -9.81 -14.82 40.60
CA GLY A 115 -9.02 -13.59 40.57
C GLY A 115 -7.51 -13.81 40.62
N ASN A 116 -7.03 -15.04 40.45
CA ASN A 116 -5.60 -15.30 40.35
C ASN A 116 -5.08 -14.84 38.99
N VAL A 117 -3.87 -14.27 38.97
CA VAL A 117 -3.21 -13.87 37.73
C VAL A 117 -2.77 -15.11 36.96
N LEU A 118 -3.30 -15.25 35.75
CA LEU A 118 -2.83 -16.24 34.79
C LEU A 118 -1.66 -15.69 33.97
N ALA A 119 -1.72 -14.42 33.58
CA ALA A 119 -0.68 -13.76 32.79
C ALA A 119 -0.81 -12.24 32.88
N ALA A 120 0.29 -11.50 32.63
CA ALA A 120 0.23 -10.04 32.54
C ALA A 120 1.28 -9.47 31.59
N GLY A 121 0.89 -8.47 30.81
CA GLY A 121 1.77 -7.59 30.05
C GLY A 121 1.76 -6.20 30.68
N LYS A 122 2.93 -5.73 31.14
CA LYS A 122 3.05 -4.46 31.88
C LYS A 122 4.17 -3.54 31.40
N GLY A 123 4.01 -2.23 31.57
CA GLY A 123 4.99 -1.20 31.24
C GLY A 123 5.42 -1.23 29.75
N SER A 124 6.73 -1.21 29.50
CA SER A 124 7.30 -1.27 28.15
C SER A 124 7.51 -2.70 27.63
N GLY A 125 7.53 -3.71 28.50
CA GLY A 125 7.70 -5.11 28.10
C GLY A 125 6.46 -5.64 27.40
N LEU A 126 6.61 -6.55 26.44
CA LEU A 126 5.51 -7.22 25.71
C LEU A 126 4.52 -6.25 25.04
N ARG A 127 4.98 -5.08 24.60
CA ARG A 127 4.22 -4.19 23.72
C ARG A 127 4.30 -4.69 22.28
N GLY A 128 3.16 -4.67 21.60
CA GLY A 128 2.98 -5.22 20.27
C GLY A 128 2.58 -6.70 20.28
N THR A 129 1.88 -7.08 19.23
CA THR A 129 1.48 -8.44 18.87
C THR A 129 1.77 -8.63 17.38
N PHE A 130 1.69 -9.88 16.90
CA PHE A 130 1.75 -10.18 15.47
C PHE A 130 0.69 -9.39 14.65
N PHE A 131 -0.44 -9.05 15.27
CA PHE A 131 -1.59 -8.39 14.64
C PHE A 131 -1.50 -6.87 14.64
N ASP A 132 -0.49 -6.29 15.30
CA ASP A 132 -0.26 -4.85 15.36
C ASP A 132 0.69 -4.35 14.27
N TYR A 133 0.85 -5.10 13.18
CA TYR A 133 1.77 -4.74 12.10
C TYR A 133 1.52 -3.31 11.62
N GLU A 134 2.55 -2.46 11.74
CA GLU A 134 2.51 -1.03 11.40
C GLU A 134 1.47 -0.20 12.18
N SER A 135 1.04 -0.67 13.36
CA SER A 135 0.16 0.09 14.22
C SER A 135 0.85 1.35 14.73
N VAL A 136 0.16 2.46 14.53
CA VAL A 136 0.62 3.80 14.87
C VAL A 136 -0.25 4.35 15.99
N VAL A 137 0.40 4.95 16.98
CA VAL A 137 -0.28 5.53 18.13
C VAL A 137 -0.84 6.89 17.72
N VAL A 138 -2.16 7.01 17.81
CA VAL A 138 -2.89 8.28 17.70
C VAL A 138 -3.93 8.33 18.81
N PRO A 139 -4.35 9.53 19.24
CA PRO A 139 -5.48 9.64 20.12
C PRO A 139 -6.77 9.24 19.39
N ILE A 140 -7.63 8.49 20.07
CA ILE A 140 -8.89 7.95 19.53
C ILE A 140 -10.04 8.57 20.30
N LEU A 141 -10.90 9.30 19.58
CA LEU A 141 -12.13 9.83 20.17
C LEU A 141 -13.06 8.68 20.54
N MET A 142 -13.43 8.62 21.82
CA MET A 142 -14.40 7.69 22.36
C MET A 142 -15.77 8.36 22.46
N LYS A 143 -16.60 8.16 21.42
CA LYS A 143 -17.94 8.76 21.33
C LYS A 143 -18.90 8.16 22.36
N THR A 144 -19.79 9.00 22.86
CA THR A 144 -20.89 8.59 23.74
C THR A 144 -22.00 7.90 22.95
N GLY A 145 -22.84 7.12 23.63
CA GLY A 145 -24.03 6.51 23.02
C GLY A 145 -23.76 5.42 21.99
N THR A 146 -22.52 4.94 21.85
CA THR A 146 -22.20 3.84 20.95
C THR A 146 -22.77 2.51 21.49
N SER A 147 -23.14 1.60 20.60
CA SER A 147 -23.63 0.26 20.98
C SER A 147 -22.45 -0.65 21.30
N LEU A 148 -22.57 -1.46 22.36
CA LEU A 148 -21.61 -2.54 22.57
C LEU A 148 -21.85 -3.59 21.48
N VAL A 149 -20.86 -3.81 20.63
CA VAL A 149 -20.96 -4.84 19.59
C VAL A 149 -20.34 -6.13 20.10
N VAL A 150 -21.15 -7.18 20.11
CA VAL A 150 -20.71 -8.56 20.36
C VAL A 150 -21.00 -9.39 19.12
N ASN A 151 -19.98 -10.13 18.65
CA ASN A 151 -20.05 -11.18 17.63
C ASN A 151 -20.61 -10.79 16.24
N GLY A 152 -19.73 -10.72 15.23
CA GLY A 152 -20.09 -10.84 13.80
C GLY A 152 -20.66 -9.58 13.13
N MET A 153 -20.88 -8.50 13.88
CA MET A 153 -21.29 -7.20 13.33
C MET A 153 -20.07 -6.30 13.07
N PRO A 154 -20.12 -5.40 12.08
CA PRO A 154 -19.10 -4.37 11.91
C PRO A 154 -18.94 -3.55 13.19
N LEU A 155 -17.70 -3.27 13.59
CA LEU A 155 -17.44 -2.41 14.73
C LEU A 155 -17.83 -0.96 14.39
N PRO A 156 -18.57 -0.25 15.24
CA PRO A 156 -18.96 1.13 14.99
C PRO A 156 -17.77 2.06 15.17
N GLN A 157 -17.77 3.20 14.46
CA GLN A 157 -16.80 4.26 14.74
C GLN A 157 -17.01 4.87 16.13
N GLY A 158 -15.95 5.44 16.71
CA GLY A 158 -15.98 6.10 18.02
C GLY A 158 -15.81 5.14 19.21
N GLN A 159 -15.31 3.93 18.96
CA GLN A 159 -14.80 2.98 19.95
C GLN A 159 -13.32 2.70 19.71
N ALA A 160 -12.67 2.04 20.67
CA ALA A 160 -11.29 1.61 20.54
C ALA A 160 -11.17 0.09 20.73
N LEU A 161 -10.17 -0.49 20.10
CA LEU A 161 -9.80 -1.90 20.23
C LEU A 161 -8.32 -1.99 20.56
N ILE A 162 -7.91 -3.00 21.32
CA ILE A 162 -6.51 -3.44 21.38
C ILE A 162 -6.45 -4.91 21.00
N ASN A 163 -5.45 -5.29 20.21
CA ASN A 163 -5.12 -6.70 20.01
C ASN A 163 -4.42 -7.21 21.26
N VAL A 164 -4.72 -8.45 21.63
CA VAL A 164 -4.08 -9.14 22.76
C VAL A 164 -3.67 -10.51 22.29
N GLU A 165 -2.40 -10.84 22.46
CA GLU A 165 -1.88 -12.17 22.20
C GLU A 165 -1.54 -12.82 23.53
N TRP A 166 -2.32 -13.81 23.94
CA TRP A 166 -2.08 -14.55 25.19
C TRP A 166 -1.79 -16.02 24.90
N VAL A 167 -0.60 -16.46 25.31
CA VAL A 167 -0.14 -17.84 25.12
C VAL A 167 0.34 -18.47 26.43
N ASP A 168 0.08 -19.77 26.56
CA ASP A 168 0.43 -20.60 27.73
C ASP A 168 0.45 -22.09 27.33
N CYS A 169 1.43 -22.88 27.79
CA CYS A 169 1.49 -24.32 27.48
C CYS A 169 0.29 -25.11 28.00
N SER A 170 -0.24 -24.73 29.16
CA SER A 170 -1.38 -25.38 29.78
C SER A 170 -2.71 -24.94 29.16
N MET A 171 -2.69 -23.89 28.32
CA MET A 171 -3.85 -23.29 27.67
C MET A 171 -5.04 -23.11 28.63
N PRO A 172 -4.85 -22.41 29.77
CA PRO A 172 -5.91 -22.21 30.74
C PRO A 172 -7.00 -21.32 30.15
N THR A 173 -8.19 -21.38 30.74
CA THR A 173 -9.30 -20.49 30.38
C THR A 173 -9.40 -19.37 31.40
N ALA A 174 -9.34 -18.13 30.92
CA ALA A 174 -9.58 -16.96 31.73
C ALA A 174 -11.07 -16.79 32.01
N ALA A 175 -11.37 -16.02 33.06
CA ALA A 175 -12.72 -15.55 33.32
C ALA A 175 -12.82 -14.03 33.16
N ARG A 176 -11.73 -13.31 33.46
CA ARG A 176 -11.72 -11.85 33.54
C ARG A 176 -10.43 -11.29 32.97
N VAL A 177 -10.54 -10.05 32.50
CA VAL A 177 -9.40 -9.22 32.16
C VAL A 177 -9.45 -7.94 32.97
N VAL A 178 -8.27 -7.44 33.32
CA VAL A 178 -8.05 -6.16 33.97
C VAL A 178 -7.12 -5.36 33.08
N VAL A 179 -7.53 -4.13 32.76
CA VAL A 179 -6.80 -3.21 31.90
C VAL A 179 -6.50 -1.95 32.69
N ASP A 180 -5.23 -1.67 32.91
CA ASP A 180 -4.77 -0.41 33.51
C ASP A 180 -4.57 0.60 32.38
N LEU A 181 -5.36 1.69 32.43
CA LEU A 181 -5.33 2.73 31.41
C LEU A 181 -4.05 3.57 31.53
N PRO A 182 -3.53 4.09 30.40
CA PRO A 182 -2.41 5.02 30.38
C PRO A 182 -2.66 6.28 31.23
N ASP A 183 -1.58 6.97 31.58
CA ASP A 183 -1.59 8.31 32.18
C ASP A 183 -2.47 8.46 33.44
N GLY A 184 -2.65 7.38 34.20
CA GLY A 184 -3.42 7.39 35.44
C GLY A 184 -4.94 7.35 35.23
N GLY A 185 -5.44 6.95 34.06
CA GLY A 185 -6.87 6.78 33.79
C GLY A 185 -7.58 5.74 34.68
N GLY A 186 -6.81 4.96 35.46
CA GLY A 186 -7.30 3.95 36.39
C GLY A 186 -7.53 2.60 35.71
N THR A 187 -8.25 1.70 36.39
CA THR A 187 -8.35 0.30 35.99
C THR A 187 -9.77 -0.06 35.57
N VAL A 188 -9.93 -0.59 34.36
CA VAL A 188 -11.21 -1.14 33.86
C VAL A 188 -11.13 -2.67 33.80
N ALA A 189 -12.21 -3.36 34.14
CA ALA A 189 -12.27 -4.82 34.13
C ALA A 189 -13.51 -5.31 33.38
N GLY A 190 -13.36 -6.44 32.70
CA GLY A 190 -14.41 -7.03 31.88
C GLY A 190 -14.42 -8.55 31.95
N ALA A 191 -15.54 -9.14 31.48
CA ALA A 191 -15.59 -10.57 31.24
C ALA A 191 -14.66 -10.93 30.08
N TYR A 192 -13.88 -11.99 30.26
CA TYR A 192 -12.90 -12.46 29.29
C TYR A 192 -12.82 -14.00 29.30
N PRO A 193 -13.89 -14.69 28.86
CA PRO A 193 -13.97 -16.15 28.85
C PRO A 193 -13.18 -16.74 27.66
N VAL A 194 -11.89 -16.41 27.59
CA VAL A 194 -11.00 -16.77 26.49
C VAL A 194 -10.02 -17.84 26.97
N ARG A 195 -9.70 -18.80 26.10
CA ARG A 195 -8.67 -19.80 26.35
C ARG A 195 -7.35 -19.35 25.75
N ALA A 196 -6.25 -19.45 26.50
CA ALA A 196 -4.93 -19.08 26.00
C ALA A 196 -4.53 -19.93 24.77
N GLY A 197 -3.77 -19.32 23.85
CA GLY A 197 -3.17 -20.01 22.72
C GLY A 197 -2.02 -20.91 23.16
N TYR A 198 -1.73 -21.95 22.39
CA TYR A 198 -0.54 -22.76 22.61
C TYR A 198 0.70 -22.04 22.08
N SER A 199 1.76 -21.99 22.86
CA SER A 199 3.06 -21.45 22.40
C SER A 199 3.92 -22.57 21.83
N PRO A 200 4.42 -22.47 20.58
CA PRO A 200 5.36 -23.47 20.03
C PRO A 200 6.65 -23.60 20.85
N VAL A 201 6.99 -22.61 21.67
CA VAL A 201 8.13 -22.68 22.61
C VAL A 201 7.98 -23.85 23.60
N CYS A 202 6.74 -24.26 23.91
CA CYS A 202 6.45 -25.39 24.79
C CYS A 202 7.04 -26.73 24.29
N ASP A 203 7.30 -26.87 22.99
CA ASP A 203 7.90 -28.07 22.40
C ASP A 203 9.43 -28.10 22.53
N SER A 204 10.05 -27.05 23.06
CA SER A 204 11.51 -26.87 23.08
C SER A 204 12.23 -27.66 24.20
N GLY A 205 11.53 -28.58 24.85
CA GLY A 205 12.06 -29.52 25.84
C GLY A 205 11.97 -29.04 27.30
N PRO A 206 12.23 -29.96 28.25
CA PRO A 206 12.13 -29.68 29.66
C PRO A 206 13.22 -28.69 30.10
N GLY A 207 12.82 -27.49 30.54
CA GLY A 207 13.73 -26.45 31.04
C GLY A 207 13.43 -25.05 30.48
N ILE A 208 12.77 -24.96 29.33
CA ILE A 208 12.13 -23.74 28.85
C ILE A 208 10.68 -23.81 29.30
N ALA A 209 10.41 -23.53 30.58
CA ALA A 209 9.03 -23.29 31.00
C ALA A 209 8.66 -21.91 30.45
N PRO A 210 7.86 -21.76 29.38
CA PRO A 210 7.44 -20.43 29.00
C PRO A 210 6.61 -19.89 30.14
N GLN A 211 6.99 -18.70 30.60
CA GLN A 211 6.11 -17.91 31.43
C GLN A 211 4.85 -17.63 30.59
N PRO A 212 3.65 -17.73 31.18
CA PRO A 212 2.45 -17.26 30.51
C PRO A 212 2.68 -15.83 30.04
N SER A 213 2.48 -15.58 28.74
CA SER A 213 2.86 -14.32 28.09
C SER A 213 1.63 -13.63 27.52
N VAL A 214 1.53 -12.32 27.75
CA VAL A 214 0.50 -11.46 27.17
C VAL A 214 1.17 -10.33 26.42
N GLY A 215 1.20 -10.44 25.10
CA GLY A 215 1.47 -9.34 24.18
C GLY A 215 0.25 -8.45 24.03
N ARG A 216 0.45 -7.14 23.85
CA ARG A 216 -0.66 -6.19 23.72
C ARG A 216 -0.35 -5.03 22.78
N GLY A 217 -1.29 -4.74 21.90
CA GLY A 217 -1.23 -3.63 20.97
C GLY A 217 -1.55 -2.28 21.59
N PRO A 218 -1.32 -1.19 20.85
CA PRO A 218 -1.85 0.11 21.23
C PRO A 218 -3.37 0.15 21.06
N PHE A 219 -4.02 1.18 21.60
CA PHE A 219 -5.40 1.50 21.20
C PHE A 219 -5.45 1.81 19.70
N MET A 220 -6.41 1.18 19.02
CA MET A 220 -6.72 1.37 17.62
C MET A 220 -8.17 1.80 17.44
N PRO A 221 -8.46 2.69 16.46
CA PRO A 221 -9.82 3.07 16.15
C PRO A 221 -10.59 1.91 15.51
N THR A 222 -11.89 1.91 15.73
CA THR A 222 -12.82 0.92 15.18
C THR A 222 -13.69 1.53 14.09
N GLY A 223 -14.30 0.68 13.25
CA GLY A 223 -15.20 1.12 12.16
C GLY A 223 -14.49 1.86 11.02
N VAL A 224 -13.17 1.80 10.97
CA VAL A 224 -12.31 2.30 9.89
C VAL A 224 -11.22 1.27 9.63
N GLN A 225 -10.66 1.28 8.42
CA GLN A 225 -9.45 0.53 8.16
C GLN A 225 -8.28 1.19 8.90
N TRP A 226 -7.59 0.43 9.73
CA TRP A 226 -6.43 0.90 10.50
C TRP A 226 -5.28 -0.11 10.44
N PRO A 227 -4.02 0.33 10.23
CA PRO A 227 -3.62 1.69 9.82
C PRO A 227 -4.19 2.07 8.44
N PRO A 228 -4.15 3.37 8.05
CA PRO A 228 -4.61 3.78 6.72
C PRO A 228 -3.93 3.00 5.60
N SER A 229 -4.70 2.62 4.57
CA SER A 229 -4.14 2.02 3.35
C SER A 229 -3.06 2.93 2.74
N PRO A 230 -2.02 2.35 2.12
CA PRO A 230 -1.20 3.11 1.19
C PRO A 230 -2.06 3.74 0.10
N VAL A 231 -1.66 4.92 -0.36
CA VAL A 231 -2.33 5.60 -1.46
C VAL A 231 -1.69 5.16 -2.77
N TYR A 232 -2.39 4.29 -3.49
CA TYR A 232 -1.91 3.77 -4.78
C TYR A 232 -2.29 4.69 -5.94
N ILE A 233 -1.41 4.76 -6.93
CA ILE A 233 -1.67 5.40 -8.21
C ILE A 233 -2.38 4.38 -9.09
N THR A 234 -3.55 4.75 -9.60
CA THR A 234 -4.29 3.91 -10.55
C THR A 234 -3.79 4.19 -11.97
N THR A 235 -3.52 3.13 -12.73
CA THR A 235 -3.13 3.25 -14.14
C THR A 235 -3.99 2.34 -15.01
N SER A 236 -4.09 2.69 -16.29
CA SER A 236 -4.54 1.76 -17.33
C SER A 236 -3.38 1.45 -18.26
N VAL A 237 -3.23 0.17 -18.59
CA VAL A 237 -2.16 -0.33 -19.46
C VAL A 237 -2.79 -0.98 -20.68
N THR A 238 -2.27 -0.66 -21.86
CA THR A 238 -2.68 -1.28 -23.13
C THR A 238 -1.47 -1.73 -23.92
N ILE A 239 -1.65 -2.78 -24.72
CA ILE A 239 -0.60 -3.34 -25.58
C ILE A 239 -1.06 -3.24 -27.03
N ASN A 240 -0.18 -2.72 -27.89
CA ASN A 240 -0.30 -2.81 -29.33
C ASN A 240 0.83 -3.68 -29.87
N ALA A 241 0.51 -4.87 -30.37
CA ALA A 241 1.46 -5.84 -30.90
C ALA A 241 0.97 -6.38 -32.25
N PRO A 242 1.86 -6.87 -33.12
CA PRO A 242 1.47 -7.63 -34.31
C PRO A 242 0.67 -8.89 -33.94
N ASP A 243 -0.36 -9.20 -34.73
CA ASP A 243 -1.20 -10.38 -34.52
C ASP A 243 -0.45 -11.70 -34.77
N VAL A 244 0.54 -11.69 -35.65
CA VAL A 244 1.32 -12.87 -36.06
C VAL A 244 2.80 -12.58 -35.94
N ILE A 245 3.53 -13.47 -35.26
CA ILE A 245 4.95 -13.32 -34.93
C ILE A 245 5.67 -14.61 -35.30
N LYS A 246 6.84 -14.50 -35.92
CA LYS A 246 7.64 -15.68 -36.30
C LYS A 246 8.50 -16.16 -35.14
N ARG A 247 8.65 -17.48 -34.99
CA ARG A 247 9.66 -18.05 -34.08
C ARG A 247 11.07 -17.58 -34.40
N GLY A 248 11.91 -17.47 -33.36
CA GLY A 248 13.30 -16.96 -33.49
C GLY A 248 13.41 -15.48 -33.86
N SER A 249 12.30 -14.76 -34.03
CA SER A 249 12.29 -13.33 -34.34
C SER A 249 12.21 -12.45 -33.09
N THR A 250 12.55 -11.18 -33.25
CA THR A 250 12.29 -10.16 -32.23
C THR A 250 10.93 -9.53 -32.48
N LEU A 251 10.01 -9.75 -31.54
CA LEU A 251 8.76 -9.01 -31.44
C LEU A 251 9.06 -7.57 -31.02
N VAL A 252 8.60 -6.60 -31.82
CA VAL A 252 8.50 -5.20 -31.43
C VAL A 252 7.04 -4.88 -31.19
N TYR A 253 6.74 -4.31 -30.03
CA TYR A 253 5.38 -3.95 -29.64
C TYR A 253 5.39 -2.70 -28.76
N TYR A 254 4.22 -2.12 -28.51
CA TYR A 254 4.09 -0.87 -27.78
C TYR A 254 3.20 -1.05 -26.57
N VAL A 255 3.63 -0.50 -25.44
CA VAL A 255 2.86 -0.47 -24.20
C VAL A 255 2.52 0.98 -23.89
N THR A 256 1.23 1.29 -23.81
CA THR A 256 0.77 2.60 -23.36
C THR A 256 0.33 2.50 -21.90
N VAL A 257 0.99 3.28 -21.04
CA VAL A 257 0.64 3.45 -19.63
C VAL A 257 -0.03 4.81 -19.48
N ARG A 258 -1.27 4.83 -19.01
CA ARG A 258 -2.01 6.04 -18.69
C ARG A 258 -2.23 6.15 -17.19
N ASN A 259 -1.86 7.29 -16.63
CA ASN A 259 -2.22 7.63 -15.27
C ASN A 259 -3.70 8.02 -15.22
N THR A 260 -4.49 7.26 -14.45
CA THR A 260 -5.93 7.49 -14.30
C THR A 260 -6.31 7.98 -12.90
N SER A 261 -5.33 8.18 -12.01
CA SER A 261 -5.56 8.85 -10.73
C SER A 261 -5.38 10.38 -10.86
N ASP A 262 -5.57 11.07 -9.74
CA ASP A 262 -5.32 12.48 -9.51
C ASP A 262 -3.91 12.78 -8.92
N ILE A 263 -3.04 11.76 -8.88
CA ILE A 263 -1.69 11.83 -8.29
C ILE A 263 -0.65 11.75 -9.40
N ASP A 264 0.35 12.62 -9.41
CA ASP A 264 1.49 12.53 -10.34
C ASP A 264 2.24 11.21 -10.18
N TYR A 265 2.43 10.47 -11.27
CA TYR A 265 3.25 9.27 -11.27
C TYR A 265 4.70 9.60 -11.61
N VAL A 266 5.49 9.89 -10.59
CA VAL A 266 6.94 10.14 -10.73
C VAL A 266 7.69 8.84 -10.99
N LEU A 267 8.38 8.75 -12.12
CA LEU A 267 9.13 7.57 -12.56
C LEU A 267 10.56 7.54 -11.95
N ASP A 268 10.63 7.81 -10.64
CA ASP A 268 11.86 7.75 -9.85
C ASP A 268 11.59 7.01 -8.52
N PRO A 269 12.29 5.88 -8.23
CA PRO A 269 13.13 5.16 -9.18
C PRO A 269 12.32 4.70 -10.40
N CYS A 270 12.99 4.59 -11.54
CA CYS A 270 12.37 4.10 -12.76
C CYS A 270 12.03 2.60 -12.61
N PRO A 271 10.76 2.20 -12.78
CA PRO A 271 10.29 0.86 -12.43
C PRO A 271 10.81 -0.24 -13.37
N ASP A 272 10.94 -1.43 -12.80
CA ASP A 272 11.18 -2.67 -13.54
C ASP A 272 9.87 -3.16 -14.17
N TYR A 273 9.93 -3.90 -15.28
CA TYR A 273 8.80 -4.58 -15.89
C TYR A 273 9.17 -6.01 -16.27
N ASN A 274 8.13 -6.83 -16.44
CA ASN A 274 8.25 -8.20 -16.89
C ASN A 274 7.43 -8.43 -18.15
N GLU A 275 7.96 -9.25 -19.05
CA GLU A 275 7.29 -9.72 -20.24
C GLU A 275 7.07 -11.23 -20.13
N PHE A 276 5.85 -11.67 -20.43
CA PHE A 276 5.49 -13.08 -20.36
C PHE A 276 4.77 -13.53 -21.62
N LEU A 277 4.79 -14.83 -21.84
CA LEU A 277 4.17 -15.47 -22.99
C LEU A 277 3.35 -16.69 -22.54
N GLY A 278 2.34 -17.06 -23.32
CA GLY A 278 1.57 -18.28 -23.10
C GLY A 278 0.87 -18.32 -21.73
N LYS A 279 1.29 -19.22 -20.84
CA LYS A 279 0.70 -19.41 -19.50
C LYS A 279 1.24 -18.42 -18.46
N LYS A 280 1.72 -17.25 -18.91
CA LYS A 280 2.53 -16.29 -18.14
C LYS A 280 3.92 -16.83 -17.79
N ASP A 281 4.54 -17.55 -18.72
CA ASP A 281 5.94 -17.95 -18.62
C ASP A 281 6.81 -16.70 -18.79
N LEU A 282 7.65 -16.41 -17.78
CA LEU A 282 8.52 -15.23 -17.80
C LEU A 282 9.55 -15.36 -18.92
N VAL A 283 9.52 -14.43 -19.88
CA VAL A 283 10.47 -14.41 -21.00
C VAL A 283 11.64 -13.48 -20.67
N ALA A 284 11.34 -12.28 -20.19
CA ALA A 284 12.35 -11.31 -19.85
C ALA A 284 11.88 -10.33 -18.77
N SER A 285 12.86 -9.69 -18.16
CA SER A 285 12.65 -8.64 -17.18
C SER A 285 13.68 -7.54 -17.38
N TYR A 286 13.22 -6.30 -17.43
CA TYR A 286 14.05 -5.13 -17.69
C TYR A 286 13.56 -3.95 -16.87
N ARG A 287 14.25 -2.83 -16.97
CA ARG A 287 13.79 -1.52 -16.48
C ARG A 287 13.25 -0.66 -17.63
N LEU A 288 12.21 0.13 -17.37
CA LEU A 288 11.71 1.09 -18.35
C LEU A 288 12.77 2.16 -18.70
N ASN A 289 12.64 2.78 -19.87
CA ASN A 289 13.45 3.93 -20.24
C ASN A 289 12.76 5.23 -19.77
N CYS A 290 12.82 5.56 -18.47
CA CYS A 290 12.05 6.69 -17.94
C CYS A 290 12.67 8.08 -18.16
N ALA A 291 13.96 8.15 -18.54
CA ALA A 291 14.70 9.42 -18.60
C ALA A 291 14.05 10.50 -19.48
N PRO A 292 13.45 10.20 -20.65
CA PRO A 292 12.77 11.20 -21.48
C PRO A 292 11.41 11.66 -20.92
N VAL A 293 10.86 10.94 -19.93
CA VAL A 293 9.50 11.13 -19.42
C VAL A 293 9.52 11.82 -18.07
N GLY A 294 10.31 11.31 -17.12
CA GLY A 294 10.39 11.79 -15.74
C GLY A 294 9.15 11.48 -14.89
N HIS A 295 7.95 11.82 -15.35
CA HIS A 295 6.68 11.52 -14.68
C HIS A 295 5.51 11.43 -15.67
N ILE A 296 4.42 10.79 -15.25
CA ILE A 296 3.14 10.73 -15.97
C ILE A 296 2.08 11.46 -15.13
N ALA A 297 1.73 12.68 -15.54
CA ALA A 297 0.73 13.50 -14.85
C ALA A 297 -0.70 12.90 -14.91
N PRO A 298 -1.63 13.28 -14.03
CA PRO A 298 -3.03 12.86 -14.06
C PRO A 298 -3.67 12.95 -15.44
N GLY A 299 -4.30 11.86 -15.87
CA GLY A 299 -4.97 11.76 -17.17
C GLY A 299 -4.05 11.59 -18.38
N VAL A 300 -2.73 11.78 -18.23
CA VAL A 300 -1.72 11.68 -19.30
C VAL A 300 -1.35 10.22 -19.57
N ALA A 301 -1.04 9.93 -20.83
CA ALA A 301 -0.57 8.62 -21.28
C ALA A 301 0.81 8.73 -21.93
N VAL A 302 1.65 7.71 -21.70
CA VAL A 302 2.96 7.56 -22.32
C VAL A 302 3.07 6.19 -22.95
N THR A 303 3.56 6.15 -24.18
CA THR A 303 3.78 4.91 -24.93
C THR A 303 5.26 4.56 -24.93
N PHE A 304 5.59 3.31 -24.60
CA PHE A 304 6.93 2.75 -24.62
C PHE A 304 7.02 1.71 -25.74
N GLU A 305 8.08 1.77 -26.54
CA GLU A 305 8.47 0.65 -27.39
C GLU A 305 9.05 -0.45 -26.49
N MET A 306 8.69 -1.69 -26.80
CA MET A 306 9.11 -2.90 -26.11
C MET A 306 9.65 -3.90 -27.13
N ARG A 307 10.61 -4.74 -26.70
CA ARG A 307 11.20 -5.78 -27.55
C ARG A 307 11.36 -7.09 -26.81
N MET A 308 10.85 -8.16 -27.40
CA MET A 308 10.97 -9.52 -26.89
C MET A 308 11.57 -10.41 -27.97
N THR A 309 12.63 -11.14 -27.64
CA THR A 309 13.17 -12.18 -28.53
C THR A 309 12.46 -13.49 -28.24
N LEU A 310 11.77 -14.04 -29.25
CA LEU A 310 11.10 -15.33 -29.11
C LEU A 310 12.11 -16.46 -29.36
N PRO A 311 12.17 -17.49 -28.50
CA PRO A 311 12.93 -18.69 -28.81
C PRO A 311 12.44 -19.33 -30.12
N ASP A 312 13.32 -20.05 -30.80
CA ASP A 312 12.99 -20.81 -32.01
C ASP A 312 12.18 -22.08 -31.70
N TRP A 313 12.39 -22.66 -30.52
CA TRP A 313 11.74 -23.88 -30.04
C TRP A 313 10.35 -23.68 -29.43
N ILE A 314 9.84 -22.44 -29.36
CA ILE A 314 8.50 -22.19 -28.82
C ILE A 314 7.42 -22.84 -29.71
N GLU A 315 6.32 -23.28 -29.10
CA GLU A 315 5.20 -23.88 -29.83
C GLU A 315 4.51 -22.85 -30.73
N SER A 316 4.20 -23.26 -31.96
CA SER A 316 3.41 -22.47 -32.90
C SER A 316 1.91 -22.55 -32.57
N GLY A 317 1.16 -21.50 -32.91
CA GLY A 317 -0.28 -21.43 -32.75
C GLY A 317 -0.74 -20.27 -31.87
N PRO A 318 -2.01 -20.28 -31.42
CA PRO A 318 -2.55 -19.26 -30.54
C PRO A 318 -1.75 -19.16 -29.23
N SER A 319 -1.37 -17.95 -28.87
CA SER A 319 -0.68 -17.63 -27.64
C SER A 319 -1.18 -16.29 -27.09
N ARG A 320 -0.56 -15.81 -26.01
CA ARG A 320 -0.93 -14.57 -25.36
C ARG A 320 0.31 -13.86 -24.84
N LEU A 321 0.48 -12.61 -25.25
CA LEU A 321 1.50 -11.72 -24.73
C LEU A 321 0.96 -11.06 -23.46
N PHE A 322 1.76 -11.07 -22.40
CA PHE A 322 1.48 -10.35 -21.17
C PHE A 322 2.63 -9.40 -20.87
N TRP A 323 2.26 -8.26 -20.29
CA TRP A 323 3.20 -7.29 -19.78
C TRP A 323 2.74 -6.81 -18.41
N SER A 324 3.68 -6.65 -17.48
CA SER A 324 3.38 -6.11 -16.15
C SER A 324 4.46 -5.16 -15.68
N LEU A 325 4.07 -4.04 -15.10
CA LEU A 325 4.95 -3.11 -14.42
C LEU A 325 5.14 -3.54 -12.96
N GLY A 326 6.38 -3.59 -12.51
CA GLY A 326 6.78 -3.88 -11.14
C GLY A 326 7.03 -2.61 -10.36
N ASP A 327 5.97 -2.00 -9.84
CA ASP A 327 6.04 -0.78 -9.02
C ASP A 327 5.01 -0.86 -7.89
N GLY A 328 5.48 -0.86 -6.64
CA GLY A 328 4.63 -1.00 -5.45
C GLY A 328 3.82 0.26 -5.11
N ARG A 329 3.97 1.33 -5.88
CA ARG A 329 3.12 2.52 -5.80
C ARG A 329 1.84 2.40 -6.60
N LEU A 330 1.75 1.44 -7.50
CA LEU A 330 0.62 1.29 -8.41
C LEU A 330 -0.36 0.25 -7.92
N GLU A 331 -1.65 0.47 -8.21
CA GLU A 331 -2.58 -0.64 -8.39
C GLU A 331 -2.09 -1.56 -9.51
N PRO A 332 -2.46 -2.85 -9.57
CA PRO A 332 -1.92 -3.79 -10.54
C PRO A 332 -1.89 -3.27 -11.99
N ALA A 333 -0.70 -2.90 -12.46
CA ALA A 333 -0.47 -2.28 -13.77
C ALA A 333 0.00 -3.34 -14.79
N ASN A 334 -0.96 -4.05 -15.37
CA ASN A 334 -0.68 -5.14 -16.31
C ASN A 334 -1.69 -5.15 -17.46
N ALA A 335 -1.27 -5.75 -18.59
CA ALA A 335 -2.10 -5.92 -19.77
C ALA A 335 -1.76 -7.22 -20.48
N SER A 336 -2.68 -7.68 -21.33
CA SER A 336 -2.40 -8.81 -22.22
C SER A 336 -3.24 -8.78 -23.48
N VAL A 337 -2.67 -9.30 -24.57
CA VAL A 337 -3.30 -9.38 -25.89
C VAL A 337 -3.06 -10.76 -26.51
N PRO A 338 -4.03 -11.31 -27.26
CA PRO A 338 -3.82 -12.53 -28.03
C PRO A 338 -2.81 -12.28 -29.15
N ILE A 339 -2.02 -13.30 -29.48
CA ILE A 339 -1.09 -13.31 -30.62
C ILE A 339 -1.04 -14.72 -31.22
N ILE A 340 -0.52 -14.86 -32.42
CA ILE A 340 -0.28 -16.13 -33.11
C ILE A 340 1.21 -16.28 -33.35
N ILE A 341 1.77 -17.41 -32.91
CA ILE A 341 3.16 -17.78 -33.18
C ILE A 341 3.19 -18.64 -34.46
N GLY A 342 3.88 -18.15 -35.50
CA GLY A 342 4.06 -18.82 -36.79
C GLY A 342 5.36 -19.61 -36.90
#